data_AF-A0A7V3A825-F1
#
_entry.id   AF-A0A7V3A825-F1
#
_cell.length_a   1.000
_cell.length_b   1.000
_cell.length_c   1.000
_cell.angle_alpha   90.00
_cell.angle_beta   90.00
_cell.angle_gamma   90.00
#
_symmetry.space_group_name_H-M   'P 1'
#
loop_
_entity.id
_entity.type
_entity.pdbx_description
1 polymer ?
#
loop_
_entity_poly.entity_id
_entity_poly.type
_entity_poly.pdbx_seq_one_letter_code
_entity_poly.pdbx_strand_id
1 'polypeptide(L)'
;MNRLNKMFSQFLTASFLVLLAGLLMASAYPAGQQTEQRAEAMVRSSDRSLVEVSSRIQQVIVYPDRAQVIRKGEANLTPETRGLVFRGLPGTIIPGSVRVAASGQAPAKIIGVEVSREFLEAEQLPEVRKIMEEISSVEGEMARIKGQEAILEAQEKFLNSFGAAFSNQASRELLAGRPDLSGVDKFVDYLGARLQSIQKGRQDNARALAEKQARLEALKKKLKEIMPAGSREQQNITVLVESARTAGLQVELSYAVSPASWNPIYTIKALPESGEIELTVAAIVKQRTGENWDNVNLLLSTSRPTAGNQPGELSPWYLDFIQPRMMRATSRDLAEAKMAMEAEAAPALALEETAEMVETWLGVNFEIKKTWTIASDGAERRIPVDSQKMPAAFDYLSVPKLQELCFLRSSFKIILPYPLLPGRADLFIAQDFVGSLGLNLLPAGDELQLFFGQDNQVKVKRELVKREKSGPGFLGRNERVNQVFRITLENLRNRPVEVEVQDQLPVSQNTKIEVKDVKIMPSPSSRDEKGMLTWKLKLEPRQKQEIILDFTVEYPKGSQVIGI
;
A
#
# COMPACT_ATOMS: atom_id res chain seq x y z
N MET A 1 -36.17 31.57 93.23
CA MET A 1 -34.97 31.18 94.00
C MET A 1 -33.79 31.19 93.03
N ASN A 2 -33.16 32.35 92.89
CA ASN A 2 -31.99 32.81 93.64
C ASN A 2 -30.65 32.35 93.03
N ARG A 3 -30.03 33.31 92.33
CA ARG A 3 -28.65 33.77 92.53
C ARG A 3 -27.57 32.81 92.00
N LEU A 4 -26.90 33.07 90.87
CA LEU A 4 -26.04 34.22 90.56
C LEU A 4 -25.28 34.75 91.78
N ASN A 5 -23.95 34.73 91.70
CA ASN A 5 -22.97 35.17 92.70
C ASN A 5 -22.89 34.22 93.89
N LYS A 6 -21.77 33.62 94.24
CA LYS A 6 -20.38 34.09 94.25
C LYS A 6 -19.55 32.81 94.45
N MET A 7 -18.44 32.59 93.74
CA MET A 7 -17.16 33.26 94.01
C MET A 7 -16.66 32.90 95.41
N PHE A 8 -15.35 32.62 95.50
CA PHE A 8 -14.62 32.18 96.69
C PHE A 8 -14.85 30.70 97.01
N SER A 9 -13.86 29.86 97.19
CA SER A 9 -12.43 30.05 97.36
C SER A 9 -11.87 28.64 97.57
N GLN A 10 -10.65 28.41 97.11
CA GLN A 10 -9.76 27.36 97.64
C GLN A 10 -10.21 25.90 97.47
N PHE A 11 -9.70 25.27 96.41
CA PHE A 11 -8.63 24.29 96.64
C PHE A 11 -7.51 24.56 95.64
N LEU A 12 -6.73 25.59 96.00
CA LEU A 12 -5.36 25.77 95.57
C LEU A 12 -4.56 24.63 96.24
N THR A 13 -3.89 23.77 95.47
CA THR A 13 -2.44 23.54 95.54
C THR A 13 -2.03 22.14 95.05
N ALA A 14 -0.99 22.18 94.22
CA ALA A 14 0.09 21.20 94.08
C ALA A 14 -0.15 19.94 93.22
N SER A 15 0.06 20.10 91.91
CA SER A 15 1.26 19.58 91.18
C SER A 15 1.07 19.94 89.70
N PHE A 16 1.63 21.03 89.16
CA PHE A 16 3.04 21.42 89.10
C PHE A 16 3.93 20.37 88.43
N LEU A 17 3.65 20.07 87.15
CA LEU A 17 4.69 19.96 86.11
C LEU A 17 4.01 19.98 84.73
N VAL A 18 4.66 20.64 83.77
CA VAL A 18 4.26 20.82 82.36
C VAL A 18 3.29 21.98 82.07
N LEU A 19 3.72 23.19 82.43
CA LEU A 19 3.34 24.43 81.74
C LEU A 19 4.49 25.43 81.85
N LEU A 20 5.46 25.39 80.92
CA LEU A 20 6.33 26.54 80.64
C LEU A 20 7.09 26.36 79.30
N ALA A 21 6.42 26.61 78.18
CA ALA A 21 7.05 27.16 76.97
C ALA A 21 5.98 27.52 75.93
N GLY A 22 5.74 28.82 75.76
CA GLY A 22 5.59 29.35 74.41
C GLY A 22 4.20 29.69 73.90
N LEU A 23 3.32 30.27 74.71
CA LEU A 23 2.34 31.23 74.17
C LEU A 23 2.99 32.63 74.17
N LEU A 24 3.89 32.86 73.22
CA LEU A 24 4.40 34.16 72.76
C LEU A 24 5.36 33.91 71.60
N MET A 25 4.83 33.77 70.38
CA MET A 25 5.47 34.20 69.13
C MET A 25 4.44 34.14 68.01
N ALA A 26 4.05 35.32 67.53
CA ALA A 26 3.54 35.49 66.19
C ALA A 26 4.62 35.13 65.16
N SER A 27 4.18 34.82 63.94
CA SER A 27 4.95 34.65 62.69
C SER A 27 5.54 33.26 62.37
N ALA A 28 5.38 32.87 61.09
CA ALA A 28 6.02 31.78 60.34
C ALA A 28 5.24 30.46 60.16
N TYR A 29 4.48 30.33 59.05
CA TYR A 29 4.77 29.45 57.89
C TYR A 29 3.51 29.09 57.07
N PRO A 30 3.44 29.49 55.78
CA PRO A 30 2.54 28.92 54.77
C PRO A 30 3.34 27.96 53.87
N ALA A 31 3.51 26.69 54.27
CA ALA A 31 4.37 25.75 53.54
C ALA A 31 3.65 24.94 52.44
N GLY A 32 2.31 24.91 52.42
CA GLY A 32 1.54 24.13 51.42
C GLY A 32 1.41 24.83 50.07
N GLN A 33 0.86 26.05 50.05
CA GLN A 33 0.59 26.80 48.82
C GLN A 33 1.85 27.35 48.14
N GLN A 34 2.92 27.63 48.90
CA GLN A 34 4.19 28.04 48.33
C GLN A 34 4.93 26.90 47.61
N THR A 35 4.65 25.64 47.93
CA THR A 35 5.34 24.48 47.31
C THR A 35 4.72 24.12 45.97
N GLU A 36 3.38 24.21 45.84
CA GLU A 36 2.70 24.12 44.54
C GLU A 36 2.96 25.34 43.66
N GLN A 37 2.93 26.56 44.22
CA GLN A 37 3.31 27.75 43.45
C GLN A 37 4.80 27.78 43.09
N ARG A 38 5.69 27.20 43.91
CA ARG A 38 7.10 26.98 43.54
C ARG A 38 7.25 25.90 42.49
N ALA A 39 6.49 24.80 42.54
CA ALA A 39 6.52 23.78 41.50
C ALA A 39 5.98 24.33 40.15
N GLU A 40 4.87 25.06 40.17
CA GLU A 40 4.32 25.74 38.99
C GLU A 40 5.23 26.89 38.50
N ALA A 41 5.86 27.66 39.40
CA ALA A 41 6.84 28.68 39.03
C ALA A 41 8.17 28.08 38.53
N MET A 42 8.57 26.92 39.04
CA MET A 42 9.80 26.21 38.64
C MET A 42 9.59 25.51 37.27
N VAL A 43 8.40 24.94 37.03
CA VAL A 43 7.98 24.44 35.70
C VAL A 43 7.82 25.59 34.69
N ARG A 44 7.27 26.74 35.09
CA ARG A 44 7.24 27.96 34.26
C ARG A 44 8.64 28.58 34.05
N SER A 45 9.60 28.32 34.94
CA SER A 45 10.99 28.77 34.79
C SER A 45 11.81 27.88 33.85
N SER A 46 11.51 26.58 33.77
CA SER A 46 12.17 25.67 32.82
C SER A 46 11.83 25.98 31.36
N ASP A 47 10.60 26.42 31.08
CA ASP A 47 10.15 26.75 29.71
C ASP A 47 10.71 28.08 29.19
N ARG A 48 11.11 29.01 30.09
CA ARG A 48 11.72 30.30 29.71
C ARG A 48 13.16 30.20 29.16
N SER A 49 13.80 29.05 29.30
CA SER A 49 15.17 28.81 28.81
C SER A 49 15.22 27.97 27.53
N LEU A 50 14.04 27.59 27.02
CA LEU A 50 13.89 26.90 25.74
C LEU A 50 13.62 27.91 24.64
N VAL A 51 14.44 27.88 23.60
CA VAL A 51 14.25 28.72 22.41
C VAL A 51 13.54 27.90 21.35
N GLU A 52 12.37 28.37 20.90
CA GLU A 52 11.64 27.72 19.81
C GLU A 52 12.37 27.91 18.48
N VAL A 53 12.52 26.82 17.74
CA VAL A 53 13.19 26.81 16.42
C VAL A 53 12.14 26.71 15.32
N SER A 54 11.93 27.82 14.62
CA SER A 54 11.19 27.78 13.36
C SER A 54 12.03 27.06 12.30
N SER A 55 11.44 26.04 11.68
CA SER A 55 12.15 25.18 10.73
C SER A 55 11.29 24.84 9.52
N ARG A 56 11.95 24.53 8.41
CA ARG A 56 11.29 24.07 7.18
C ARG A 56 11.91 22.78 6.69
N ILE A 57 11.09 21.89 6.14
CA ILE A 57 11.59 20.69 5.47
C ILE A 57 12.36 21.11 4.22
N GLN A 58 13.61 20.67 4.11
CA GLN A 58 14.45 20.96 2.95
C GLN A 58 14.55 19.75 2.02
N GLN A 59 14.67 18.56 2.60
CA GLN A 59 14.89 17.32 1.87
C GLN A 59 14.10 16.18 2.51
N VAL A 60 13.60 15.28 1.67
CA VAL A 60 12.98 14.03 2.11
C VAL A 60 13.59 12.88 1.31
N ILE A 61 14.10 11.89 2.03
CA ILE A 61 14.55 10.61 1.46
C ILE A 61 13.40 9.62 1.63
N VAL A 62 12.80 9.19 0.53
CA VAL A 62 11.69 8.21 0.57
C VAL A 62 12.25 6.82 0.33
N TYR A 63 11.92 5.89 1.21
CA TYR A 63 12.23 4.47 1.13
C TYR A 63 10.96 3.68 0.76
N PRO A 64 11.06 2.38 0.44
CA PRO A 64 9.88 1.59 0.11
C PRO A 64 8.85 1.49 1.25
N ASP A 65 9.29 1.65 2.50
CA ASP A 65 8.46 1.45 3.71
C ASP A 65 8.38 2.65 4.67
N ARG A 66 9.18 3.71 4.45
CA ARG A 66 9.24 4.90 5.30
C ARG A 66 9.81 6.10 4.56
N ALA A 67 9.92 7.25 5.23
CA ALA A 67 10.72 8.37 4.76
C ALA A 67 11.62 8.92 5.87
N GLN A 68 12.78 9.44 5.52
CA GLN A 68 13.63 10.27 6.38
C GLN A 68 13.44 11.73 5.97
N VAL A 69 12.99 12.54 6.92
CA VAL A 69 12.75 13.97 6.74
C VAL A 69 13.96 14.71 7.30
N ILE A 70 14.45 15.70 6.54
CA ILE A 70 15.52 16.60 6.96
C ILE A 70 14.98 18.03 6.89
N ARG A 71 14.96 18.70 8.04
CA ARG A 71 14.53 20.08 8.17
C ARG A 71 15.64 20.95 8.74
N LYS A 72 15.66 22.19 8.31
CA LYS A 72 16.60 23.20 8.81
C LYS A 72 15.86 24.34 9.46
N GLY A 73 16.42 24.81 10.57
CA GLY A 73 15.99 26.00 11.28
C GLY A 73 17.19 26.83 11.71
N GLU A 74 16.91 28.06 12.11
CA GLU A 74 17.89 28.98 12.67
C GLU A 74 17.46 29.35 14.07
N ALA A 75 18.41 29.38 15.00
CA ALA A 75 18.18 29.73 16.38
C ALA A 75 19.29 30.65 16.90
N ASN A 76 18.93 31.61 17.73
CA ASN A 76 19.91 32.45 18.42
C ASN A 76 20.10 31.91 19.84
N LEU A 77 21.30 31.45 20.13
CA LEU A 77 21.68 31.02 21.47
C LEU A 77 22.12 32.21 22.30
N THR A 78 21.74 32.21 23.58
CA THR A 78 22.32 33.04 24.64
C THR A 78 22.98 32.14 25.68
N PRO A 79 23.90 32.66 26.53
CA PRO A 79 24.48 31.87 27.63
C PRO A 79 23.45 31.28 28.62
N GLU A 80 22.22 31.81 28.63
CA GLU A 80 21.11 31.31 29.46
C GLU A 80 20.23 30.27 28.74
N THR A 81 20.46 30.06 27.43
CA THR A 81 19.70 29.08 26.64
C THR A 81 20.10 27.66 27.06
N ARG A 82 19.12 26.88 27.49
CA ARG A 82 19.33 25.48 27.92
C ARG A 82 18.93 24.46 26.86
N GLY A 83 18.07 24.85 25.93
CA GLY A 83 17.60 23.94 24.89
C GLY A 83 16.92 24.65 23.74
N LEU A 84 16.88 23.96 22.61
CA LEU A 84 16.17 24.35 21.39
C LEU A 84 14.99 23.41 21.20
N VAL A 85 13.77 23.95 21.06
CA VAL A 85 12.56 23.13 20.92
C VAL A 85 11.97 23.24 19.53
N PHE A 86 11.75 22.09 18.90
CA PHE A 86 10.97 21.94 17.67
C PHE A 86 9.57 21.47 18.06
N ARG A 87 8.57 22.35 17.91
CA ARG A 87 7.18 22.05 18.25
C ARG A 87 6.36 21.62 17.03
N GLY A 88 5.26 20.93 17.28
CA GLY A 88 4.27 20.60 16.26
C GLY A 88 4.72 19.53 15.26
N LEU A 89 5.67 18.67 15.65
CA LEU A 89 6.14 17.58 14.79
C LEU A 89 5.14 16.42 14.80
N PRO A 90 5.14 15.55 13.77
CA PRO A 90 4.12 14.53 13.63
C PRO A 90 4.29 13.42 14.66
N GLY A 91 3.16 12.89 15.15
CA GLY A 91 3.11 11.70 16.00
C GLY A 91 3.74 10.45 15.39
N THR A 92 3.92 10.43 14.06
CA THR A 92 4.45 9.29 13.30
C THR A 92 5.98 9.18 13.31
N ILE A 93 6.68 10.11 13.99
CA ILE A 93 8.13 10.07 14.16
C ILE A 93 8.53 8.81 14.94
N ILE A 94 9.57 8.14 14.44
CA ILE A 94 10.24 7.03 15.11
C ILE A 94 11.28 7.64 16.07
N PRO A 95 11.09 7.61 17.41
CA PRO A 95 11.94 8.39 18.33
C PRO A 95 13.44 8.05 18.26
N GLY A 96 13.79 6.76 18.09
CA GLY A 96 15.18 6.31 17.98
C GLY A 96 15.91 6.75 16.71
N SER A 97 15.19 7.29 15.72
CA SER A 97 15.75 7.78 14.45
C SER A 97 16.16 9.24 14.47
N VAL A 98 15.79 9.99 15.52
CA VAL A 98 16.05 11.43 15.61
C VAL A 98 17.55 11.68 15.68
N ARG A 99 18.04 12.55 14.78
CA ARG A 99 19.43 13.01 14.73
C ARG A 99 19.43 14.53 14.59
N VAL A 100 20.37 15.18 15.26
CA VAL A 100 20.51 16.63 15.22
C VAL A 100 21.94 16.97 14.87
N ALA A 101 22.12 17.82 13.88
CA ALA A 101 23.38 18.46 13.56
C ALA A 101 23.24 19.96 13.76
N ALA A 102 24.28 20.60 14.26
CA ALA A 102 24.30 22.03 14.48
C ALA A 102 25.62 22.60 13.97
N SER A 103 25.54 23.71 13.24
CA SER A 103 26.68 24.43 12.70
C SER A 103 26.52 25.93 12.92
N GLY A 104 27.58 26.58 13.42
CA GLY A 104 27.57 28.02 13.72
C GLY A 104 28.97 28.57 13.95
N GLN A 105 29.07 29.88 14.13
CA GLN A 105 30.35 30.58 14.31
C GLN A 105 31.00 30.37 15.69
N ALA A 106 30.24 29.84 16.65
CA ALA A 106 30.72 29.54 18.00
C ALA A 106 30.64 28.03 18.30
N PRO A 107 31.55 27.49 19.12
CA PRO A 107 31.47 26.10 19.56
C PRO A 107 30.24 25.91 20.47
N ALA A 108 29.17 25.34 19.91
CA ALA A 108 28.01 24.88 20.66
C ALA A 108 28.08 23.36 20.79
N LYS A 109 27.88 22.84 22.02
CA LYS A 109 27.89 21.39 22.28
C LYS A 109 26.45 20.90 22.45
N ILE A 110 26.07 19.88 21.69
CA ILE A 110 24.80 19.18 21.89
C ILE A 110 24.99 18.19 23.04
N ILE A 111 24.20 18.34 24.10
CA ILE A 111 24.27 17.51 25.32
C ILE A 111 23.34 16.29 25.18
N GLY A 112 22.18 16.48 24.56
CA GLY A 112 21.18 15.43 24.44
C GLY A 112 20.00 15.85 23.56
N VAL A 113 19.19 14.87 23.20
CA VAL A 113 17.95 15.09 22.45
C VAL A 113 16.83 14.35 23.19
N GLU A 114 15.81 15.09 23.58
CA GLU A 114 14.63 14.57 24.25
C GLU A 114 13.44 14.64 23.29
N VAL A 115 12.70 13.53 23.20
CA VAL A 115 11.48 13.44 22.38
C VAL A 115 10.30 13.30 23.34
N SER A 116 9.43 14.31 23.36
CA SER A 116 8.21 14.31 24.18
C SER A 116 6.99 14.20 23.28
N ARG A 117 5.94 13.53 23.78
CA ARG A 117 4.65 13.41 23.10
C ARG A 117 3.66 14.37 23.70
N GLU A 118 2.95 15.08 22.84
CA GLU A 118 1.87 16.00 23.20
C GLU A 118 0.62 15.57 22.44
N PHE A 119 -0.47 15.30 23.16
CA PHE A 119 -1.73 15.00 22.52
C PHE A 119 -2.42 16.32 22.18
N LEU A 120 -2.63 16.57 20.89
CA LEU A 120 -3.48 17.66 20.47
C LEU A 120 -4.92 17.32 20.86
N GLU A 121 -5.49 18.07 21.80
CA GLU A 121 -6.94 18.12 21.95
C GLU A 121 -7.50 18.68 20.63
N ALA A 122 -8.11 17.82 19.82
CA ALA A 122 -8.66 18.13 18.50
C ALA A 122 -9.61 19.35 18.48
N GLU A 123 -10.12 19.74 19.65
CA GLU A 123 -10.94 20.91 19.87
C GLU A 123 -10.21 22.24 19.75
N GLN A 124 -8.88 22.33 19.67
CA GLN A 124 -8.20 23.64 19.71
C GLN A 124 -8.03 24.33 18.33
N LEU A 125 -8.25 23.61 17.22
CA LEU A 125 -8.17 24.20 15.87
C LEU A 125 -9.48 24.94 15.51
N PRO A 126 -9.44 26.26 15.19
CA PRO A 126 -10.65 27.03 14.87
C PRO A 126 -11.49 26.45 13.72
N GLU A 127 -10.84 25.90 12.69
CA GLU A 127 -11.53 25.25 11.56
C GLU A 127 -12.19 23.93 11.95
N VAL A 128 -11.57 23.16 12.85
CA VAL A 128 -12.13 21.89 13.36
C VAL A 128 -13.33 22.17 14.26
N ARG A 129 -13.25 23.17 15.14
CA ARG A 129 -14.40 23.63 15.95
C ARG A 129 -15.60 23.96 15.08
N LYS A 130 -15.38 24.77 14.03
CA LYS A 130 -16.45 25.18 13.13
C LYS A 130 -17.11 23.98 12.43
N ILE A 131 -16.32 23.01 11.97
CA ILE A 131 -16.87 21.80 11.33
C ILE A 131 -17.63 20.93 12.33
N MET A 132 -17.14 20.79 13.57
CA MET A 132 -17.83 20.03 14.62
C MET A 132 -19.15 20.69 15.05
N GLU A 133 -19.19 22.02 15.15
CA GLU A 133 -20.42 22.79 15.38
C GLU A 133 -21.43 22.57 14.25
N GLU A 134 -20.99 22.61 12.99
CA GLU A 134 -21.84 22.32 11.83
C GLU A 134 -22.36 20.87 11.84
N ILE A 135 -21.53 19.88 12.21
CA ILE A 135 -21.96 18.48 12.35
C ILE A 135 -23.05 18.36 13.40
N SER A 136 -22.84 18.92 14.59
CA SER A 136 -23.81 18.90 15.69
C SER A 136 -25.15 19.55 15.28
N SER A 137 -25.09 20.69 14.59
CA SER A 137 -26.28 21.37 14.05
C SER A 137 -27.04 20.49 13.06
N VAL A 138 -26.35 19.85 12.11
CA VAL A 138 -26.98 18.97 11.10
C VAL A 138 -27.59 17.74 11.76
N GLU A 139 -26.93 17.13 12.73
CA GLU A 139 -27.45 15.98 13.48
C GLU A 139 -28.71 16.36 14.28
N GLY A 140 -28.73 17.54 14.89
CA GLY A 140 -29.93 18.08 15.56
C GLY A 140 -31.11 18.28 14.61
N GLU A 141 -30.87 18.83 13.41
CA GLU A 141 -31.91 18.99 12.39
C GLU A 141 -32.45 17.64 11.89
N MET A 142 -31.56 16.66 11.68
CA MET A 142 -31.97 15.30 11.29
C MET A 142 -32.83 14.64 12.37
N ALA A 143 -32.48 14.81 13.64
CA ALA A 143 -33.29 14.29 14.76
C ALA A 143 -34.68 14.92 14.76
N ARG A 144 -34.79 16.22 14.49
CA ARG A 144 -36.08 16.92 14.36
C ARG A 144 -36.92 16.38 13.21
N ILE A 145 -36.33 16.17 12.02
CA ILE A 145 -37.02 15.63 10.85
C ILE A 145 -37.50 14.19 11.12
N LYS A 146 -36.67 13.36 11.75
CA LYS A 146 -37.07 11.99 12.17
C LYS A 146 -38.25 12.03 13.16
N GLY A 147 -38.25 12.99 14.09
CA GLY A 147 -39.39 13.22 14.98
C GLY A 147 -40.68 13.58 14.22
N GLN A 148 -40.59 14.44 13.20
CA GLN A 148 -41.74 14.79 12.35
C GLN A 148 -42.25 13.59 11.55
N GLU A 149 -41.35 12.75 11.04
CA GLU A 149 -41.71 11.51 10.33
C GLU A 149 -42.47 10.54 11.24
N ALA A 150 -42.01 10.36 12.48
CA ALA A 150 -42.71 9.52 13.46
C ALA A 150 -44.13 10.02 13.76
N ILE A 151 -44.34 11.34 13.80
CA ILE A 151 -45.67 11.94 13.98
C ILE A 151 -46.55 11.65 12.76
N LEU A 152 -46.05 11.83 11.54
CA LEU A 152 -46.79 11.55 10.32
C LEU A 152 -47.16 10.06 10.20
N GLU A 153 -46.25 9.17 10.55
CA GLU A 153 -46.50 7.72 10.58
C GLU A 153 -47.58 7.35 11.61
N ALA A 154 -47.55 7.97 12.80
CA ALA A 154 -48.59 7.77 13.80
C ALA A 154 -49.97 8.27 13.32
N GLN A 155 -50.01 9.42 12.64
CA GLN A 155 -51.25 9.95 12.04
C GLN A 155 -51.78 9.04 10.94
N GLU A 156 -50.92 8.51 10.07
CA GLU A 156 -51.29 7.57 9.01
C GLU A 156 -51.91 6.30 9.61
N LYS A 157 -51.24 5.70 10.60
CA LYS A 157 -51.74 4.52 11.32
C LYS A 157 -53.10 4.79 11.96
N PHE A 158 -53.27 5.94 12.59
CA PHE A 158 -54.54 6.35 13.19
C PHE A 158 -55.65 6.47 12.13
N LEU A 159 -55.40 7.16 11.01
CA LEU A 159 -56.39 7.33 9.94
C LEU A 159 -56.77 6.00 9.29
N ASN A 160 -55.81 5.10 9.07
CA ASN A 160 -56.07 3.76 8.55
C ASN A 160 -56.97 2.94 9.50
N SER A 161 -56.75 3.05 10.82
CA SER A 161 -57.62 2.40 11.81
C SER A 161 -59.05 2.96 11.78
N PHE A 162 -59.18 4.28 11.56
CA PHE A 162 -60.47 4.95 11.47
C PHE A 162 -61.22 4.58 10.17
N GLY A 163 -60.51 4.48 9.04
CA GLY A 163 -61.05 3.98 7.78
C GLY A 163 -61.56 2.54 7.88
N ALA A 164 -60.82 1.66 8.56
CA ALA A 164 -61.25 0.27 8.79
C ALA A 164 -62.51 0.18 9.68
N ALA A 165 -62.58 1.00 10.74
CA ALA A 165 -63.76 1.07 11.62
C ALA A 165 -64.99 1.59 10.88
N PHE A 166 -64.82 2.64 10.07
CA PHE A 166 -65.90 3.22 9.27
C PHE A 166 -66.39 2.24 8.18
N SER A 167 -65.49 1.53 7.49
CA SER A 167 -65.86 0.52 6.48
C SER A 167 -66.74 -0.60 7.08
N ASN A 168 -66.41 -1.05 8.30
CA ASN A 168 -67.21 -2.05 9.02
C ASN A 168 -68.61 -1.52 9.37
N GLN A 169 -68.73 -0.26 9.78
CA GLN A 169 -70.02 0.36 10.08
C GLN A 169 -70.85 0.58 8.80
N ALA A 170 -70.27 1.17 7.76
CA ALA A 170 -70.92 1.41 6.48
C ALA A 170 -71.44 0.12 5.85
N SER A 171 -70.68 -0.99 5.94
CA SER A 171 -71.12 -2.31 5.49
C SER A 171 -72.37 -2.81 6.24
N ARG A 172 -72.48 -2.53 7.54
CA ARG A 172 -73.68 -2.89 8.33
C ARG A 172 -74.89 -2.05 7.96
N GLU A 173 -74.70 -0.76 7.72
CA GLU A 173 -75.78 0.16 7.32
C GLU A 173 -76.31 -0.12 5.90
N LEU A 174 -75.42 -0.54 4.99
CA LEU A 174 -75.77 -1.06 3.67
C LEU A 174 -76.62 -2.34 3.76
N LEU A 175 -76.24 -3.29 4.62
CA LEU A 175 -77.02 -4.51 4.87
C LEU A 175 -78.38 -4.24 5.53
N ALA A 176 -78.49 -3.14 6.30
CA ALA A 176 -79.73 -2.70 6.94
C ALA A 176 -80.69 -1.91 6.01
N GLY A 177 -80.34 -1.75 4.72
CA GLY A 177 -81.20 -1.13 3.71
C GLY A 177 -81.37 0.39 3.81
N ARG A 178 -80.47 1.08 4.53
CA ARG A 178 -80.47 2.55 4.68
C ARG A 178 -79.09 3.15 4.36
N PRO A 179 -78.65 3.18 3.09
CA PRO A 179 -77.33 3.70 2.76
C PRO A 179 -77.29 5.24 2.85
N ASP A 180 -76.48 5.80 3.75
CA ASP A 180 -76.08 7.22 3.70
C ASP A 180 -74.87 7.39 2.77
N LEU A 181 -75.15 7.46 1.47
CA LEU A 181 -74.11 7.60 0.44
C LEU A 181 -73.38 8.95 0.52
N SER A 182 -74.05 10.01 0.99
CA SER A 182 -73.44 11.35 1.06
C SER A 182 -72.42 11.47 2.21
N GLY A 183 -72.69 10.82 3.35
CA GLY A 183 -71.74 10.75 4.46
C GLY A 183 -70.48 9.96 4.08
N VAL A 184 -70.64 8.87 3.33
CA VAL A 184 -69.54 8.04 2.83
C VAL A 184 -68.64 8.81 1.88
N ASP A 185 -69.19 9.49 0.87
CA ASP A 185 -68.40 10.27 -0.10
C ASP A 185 -67.56 11.36 0.59
N LYS A 186 -68.17 12.15 1.49
CA LYS A 186 -67.47 13.21 2.24
C LYS A 186 -66.34 12.66 3.12
N PHE A 187 -66.54 11.48 3.71
CA PHE A 187 -65.54 10.85 4.55
C PHE A 187 -64.37 10.30 3.73
N VAL A 188 -64.66 9.66 2.59
CA VAL A 188 -63.64 9.18 1.65
C VAL A 188 -62.81 10.35 1.12
N ASP A 189 -63.45 11.47 0.76
CA ASP A 189 -62.76 12.69 0.33
C ASP A 189 -61.86 13.26 1.44
N TYR A 190 -62.36 13.33 2.68
CA TYR A 190 -61.58 13.79 3.82
C TYR A 190 -60.36 12.89 4.10
N LEU A 191 -60.56 11.56 4.14
CA LEU A 191 -59.47 10.60 4.33
C LEU A 191 -58.46 10.69 3.19
N GLY A 192 -58.91 10.74 1.94
CA GLY A 192 -58.07 10.86 0.76
C GLY A 192 -57.21 12.11 0.81
N ALA A 193 -57.81 13.27 1.08
CA ALA A 193 -57.08 14.54 1.23
C ALA A 193 -56.05 14.50 2.37
N ARG A 194 -56.41 13.90 3.51
CA ARG A 194 -55.50 13.81 4.66
C ARG A 194 -54.34 12.85 4.41
N LEU A 195 -54.60 11.66 3.87
CA LEU A 195 -53.54 10.70 3.50
C LEU A 195 -52.62 11.28 2.43
N GLN A 196 -53.16 12.01 1.45
CA GLN A 196 -52.34 12.71 0.45
C GLN A 196 -51.43 13.76 1.10
N SER A 197 -51.95 14.54 2.06
CA SER A 197 -51.15 15.54 2.78
C SER A 197 -50.04 14.91 3.64
N ILE A 198 -50.32 13.77 4.28
CA ILE A 198 -49.35 13.00 5.06
C ILE A 198 -48.27 12.46 4.13
N GLN A 199 -48.66 11.82 3.03
CA GLN A 199 -47.72 11.25 2.07
C GLN A 199 -46.81 12.32 1.48
N LYS A 200 -47.34 13.51 1.18
CA LYS A 200 -46.54 14.66 0.75
C LYS A 200 -45.54 15.08 1.84
N GLY A 201 -45.98 15.21 3.09
CA GLY A 201 -45.10 15.55 4.21
C GLY A 201 -43.98 14.53 4.44
N ARG A 202 -44.28 13.22 4.30
CA ARG A 202 -43.28 12.14 4.39
C ARG A 202 -42.27 12.21 3.26
N GLN A 203 -42.71 12.48 2.03
CA GLN A 203 -41.79 12.70 0.89
C GLN A 203 -40.88 13.92 1.10
N ASP A 204 -41.44 15.03 1.63
CA ASP A 204 -40.66 16.23 1.94
C ASP A 204 -39.63 15.97 3.05
N ASN A 205 -40.02 15.26 4.12
CA ASN A 205 -39.11 14.84 5.19
C ASN A 205 -38.01 13.91 4.67
N ALA A 206 -38.36 12.93 3.82
CA ALA A 206 -37.39 12.00 3.25
C ALA A 206 -36.35 12.72 2.38
N ARG A 207 -36.79 13.68 1.55
CA ARG A 207 -35.90 14.52 0.74
C ARG A 207 -34.99 15.38 1.61
N ALA A 208 -35.54 16.04 2.63
CA ALA A 208 -34.76 16.85 3.56
C ALA A 208 -33.75 16.00 4.34
N LEU A 209 -34.14 14.80 4.79
CA LEU A 209 -33.24 13.89 5.50
C LEU A 209 -32.09 13.41 4.61
N ALA A 210 -32.35 13.11 3.34
CA ALA A 210 -31.32 12.73 2.37
C ALA A 210 -30.31 13.86 2.13
N GLU A 211 -30.80 15.11 2.00
CA GLU A 211 -29.94 16.30 1.87
C GLU A 211 -29.04 16.48 3.09
N LYS A 212 -29.59 16.36 4.30
CA LYS A 212 -28.83 16.49 5.55
C LYS A 212 -27.83 15.35 5.74
N GLN A 213 -28.18 14.12 5.36
CA GLN A 213 -27.25 12.99 5.38
C GLN A 213 -26.08 13.22 4.42
N ALA A 214 -26.34 13.69 3.19
CA ALA A 214 -25.28 14.01 2.23
C ALA A 214 -24.34 15.12 2.76
N ARG A 215 -24.91 16.15 3.42
CA ARG A 215 -24.12 17.21 4.06
C ARG A 215 -23.29 16.68 5.23
N LEU A 216 -23.85 15.81 6.06
CA LEU A 216 -23.14 15.18 7.19
C LEU A 216 -21.94 14.37 6.69
N GLU A 217 -22.13 13.54 5.66
CA GLU A 217 -21.04 12.77 5.05
C GLU A 217 -19.95 13.68 4.45
N ALA A 218 -20.34 14.77 3.78
CA ALA A 218 -19.39 15.74 3.25
C ALA A 218 -18.58 16.43 4.38
N LEU A 219 -19.23 16.82 5.47
CA LEU A 219 -18.56 17.42 6.64
C LEU A 219 -17.63 16.42 7.34
N LYS A 220 -18.06 15.16 7.52
CA LYS A 220 -17.22 14.08 8.08
C LYS A 220 -16.01 13.78 7.19
N LYS A 221 -16.18 13.79 5.87
CA LYS A 221 -15.07 13.65 4.91
C LYS A 221 -14.10 14.82 5.04
N LYS A 222 -14.60 16.07 5.07
CA LYS A 222 -13.78 17.27 5.26
C LYS A 222 -13.02 17.25 6.59
N LEU A 223 -13.65 16.80 7.66
CA LEU A 223 -13.00 16.62 8.97
C LEU A 223 -11.86 15.60 8.89
N LYS A 224 -12.05 14.49 8.17
CA LYS A 224 -11.02 13.46 7.97
C LYS A 224 -9.88 13.92 7.06
N GLU A 225 -10.16 14.81 6.11
CA GLU A 225 -9.15 15.46 5.28
C GLU A 225 -8.29 16.45 6.09
N ILE A 226 -8.91 17.19 7.02
CA ILE A 226 -8.20 18.14 7.89
C ILE A 226 -7.48 17.43 9.05
N MET A 227 -8.03 16.31 9.55
CA MET A 227 -7.42 15.49 10.60
C MET A 227 -7.31 14.02 10.17
N PRO A 228 -6.23 13.64 9.46
CA PRO A 228 -5.90 12.23 9.27
C PRO A 228 -5.59 11.60 10.64
N ALA A 229 -5.87 10.31 10.82
CA ALA A 229 -5.84 9.61 12.12
C ALA A 229 -4.50 9.64 12.90
N GLY A 230 -3.42 10.21 12.34
CA GLY A 230 -2.14 10.46 13.00
C GLY A 230 -1.90 11.90 13.47
N SER A 231 -2.82 12.85 13.22
CA SER A 231 -2.68 14.27 13.60
C SER A 231 -3.12 14.59 15.03
N ARG A 232 -3.53 13.58 15.82
CA ARG A 232 -3.94 13.75 17.23
C ARG A 232 -2.77 13.66 18.21
N GLU A 233 -1.63 13.19 17.73
CA GLU A 233 -0.38 13.11 18.49
C GLU A 233 0.62 14.02 17.79
N GLN A 234 1.11 15.03 18.50
CA GLN A 234 2.29 15.76 18.13
C GLN A 234 3.47 15.28 18.97
N GLN A 235 4.66 15.43 18.42
CA GLN A 235 5.89 15.26 19.16
C GLN A 235 6.60 16.61 19.22
N ASN A 236 7.23 16.90 20.35
CA ASN A 236 8.16 18.00 20.48
C ASN A 236 9.55 17.42 20.69
N ILE A 237 10.53 17.90 19.92
CA ILE A 237 11.93 17.51 20.05
C ILE A 237 12.68 18.65 20.71
N THR A 238 13.23 18.40 21.89
CA THR A 238 14.07 19.33 22.63
C THR A 238 15.52 18.93 22.50
N VAL A 239 16.34 19.81 21.95
CA VAL A 239 17.78 19.63 21.81
C VAL A 239 18.46 20.41 22.92
N LEU A 240 19.08 19.72 23.87
CA LEU A 240 19.82 20.35 24.94
C LEU A 240 21.17 20.83 24.41
N VAL A 241 21.45 22.12 24.59
CA VAL A 241 22.62 22.79 24.02
C VAL A 241 23.37 23.57 25.08
N GLU A 242 24.69 23.56 24.99
CA GLU A 242 25.58 24.39 25.81
C GLU A 242 26.34 25.35 24.89
N SER A 243 26.29 26.64 25.21
CA SER A 243 27.05 27.68 24.51
C SER A 243 27.61 28.69 25.51
N ALA A 244 28.90 28.99 25.36
CA ALA A 244 29.59 29.97 26.21
C ALA A 244 29.33 31.43 25.79
N ARG A 245 28.75 31.68 24.61
CA ARG A 245 28.54 33.02 24.05
C ARG A 245 27.23 33.08 23.26
N THR A 246 26.72 34.30 23.08
CA THR A 246 25.60 34.54 22.17
C THR A 246 26.03 34.26 20.73
N ALA A 247 25.32 33.38 20.03
CA ALA A 247 25.66 32.99 18.67
C ALA A 247 24.42 32.52 17.89
N GLY A 248 24.37 32.88 16.61
CA GLY A 248 23.44 32.27 15.65
C GLY A 248 23.89 30.85 15.32
N LEU A 249 22.95 29.92 15.35
CA LEU A 249 23.16 28.51 15.09
C LEU A 249 22.19 28.04 14.00
N GLN A 250 22.73 27.42 12.96
CA GLN A 250 21.93 26.65 12.01
C GLN A 250 21.79 25.23 12.54
N VAL A 251 20.54 24.79 12.70
CA VAL A 251 20.23 23.47 13.23
C VAL A 251 19.53 22.65 12.16
N GLU A 252 20.08 21.47 11.90
CA GLU A 252 19.49 20.46 11.06
C GLU A 252 18.94 19.34 11.93
N LEU A 253 17.65 19.07 11.78
CA LEU A 253 16.94 18.01 12.46
C LEU A 253 16.55 16.96 11.42
N SER A 254 16.96 15.71 11.65
CA SER A 254 16.62 14.56 10.82
C SER A 254 15.87 13.50 11.63
N TYR A 255 14.82 12.93 11.05
CA TYR A 255 14.05 11.86 11.68
C TYR A 255 13.33 11.01 10.64
N ALA A 256 13.01 9.77 10.99
CA ALA A 256 12.25 8.85 10.16
C ALA A 256 10.76 8.83 10.54
N VAL A 257 9.90 8.71 9.53
CA VAL A 257 8.43 8.60 9.62
C VAL A 257 7.94 7.38 8.85
N SER A 258 7.08 6.58 9.46
CA SER A 258 6.71 5.26 8.92
C SER A 258 5.55 5.22 7.91
N PRO A 259 4.55 6.13 7.86
CA PRO A 259 3.47 6.01 6.89
C PRO A 259 3.82 6.73 5.58
N ALA A 260 4.97 6.40 5.00
CA ALA A 260 5.44 6.92 3.72
C ALA A 260 6.09 5.80 2.91
N SER A 261 5.91 5.79 1.60
CA SER A 261 6.45 4.74 0.73
C SER A 261 6.64 5.25 -0.69
N TRP A 262 7.54 4.63 -1.44
CA TRP A 262 7.57 4.75 -2.89
C TRP A 262 7.71 3.41 -3.60
N ASN A 263 7.17 3.31 -4.81
CA ASN A 263 7.35 2.16 -5.69
C ASN A 263 7.61 2.63 -7.14
N PRO A 264 8.44 1.93 -7.92
CA PRO A 264 8.68 2.26 -9.31
C PRO A 264 7.49 1.87 -10.20
N ILE A 265 7.23 2.66 -11.23
CA ILE A 265 6.30 2.37 -12.31
C ILE A 265 6.94 2.75 -13.65
N TYR A 266 6.77 1.89 -14.63
CA TYR A 266 7.40 2.00 -15.93
C TYR A 266 6.36 2.24 -17.01
N THR A 267 6.76 2.98 -18.03
CA THR A 267 6.01 3.09 -19.28
C THR A 267 6.97 2.73 -20.41
N ILE A 268 6.66 1.66 -21.15
CA ILE A 268 7.49 1.16 -22.25
C ILE A 268 6.70 1.33 -23.53
N LYS A 269 7.22 2.16 -24.42
CA LYS A 269 6.59 2.47 -25.69
C LYS A 269 7.42 1.91 -26.82
N ALA A 270 6.85 0.96 -27.56
CA ALA A 270 7.40 0.47 -28.82
C ALA A 270 7.24 1.53 -29.91
N LEU A 271 8.34 1.82 -30.62
CA LEU A 271 8.37 2.66 -31.81
C LEU A 271 8.95 1.87 -32.98
N PRO A 272 8.20 0.91 -33.58
CA PRO A 272 8.73 0.01 -34.60
C PRO A 272 9.21 0.74 -35.87
N GLU A 273 8.71 1.95 -36.13
CA GLU A 273 9.10 2.75 -37.31
C GLU A 273 10.49 3.37 -37.16
N SER A 274 10.91 3.72 -35.94
CA SER A 274 12.27 4.22 -35.69
C SER A 274 13.24 3.14 -35.23
N GLY A 275 12.77 1.91 -34.97
CA GLY A 275 13.61 0.83 -34.43
C GLY A 275 14.05 1.11 -32.99
N GLU A 276 13.19 1.78 -32.21
CA GLU A 276 13.48 2.18 -30.84
C GLU A 276 12.35 1.76 -29.88
N ILE A 277 12.71 1.69 -28.61
CA ILE A 277 11.74 1.79 -27.51
C ILE A 277 12.02 3.04 -26.68
N GLU A 278 10.96 3.65 -26.16
CA GLU A 278 11.05 4.71 -25.16
C GLU A 278 10.64 4.13 -23.80
N LEU A 279 11.57 4.14 -22.85
CA LEU A 279 11.36 3.74 -21.47
C LEU A 279 11.29 4.98 -20.60
N THR A 280 10.13 5.21 -19.98
CA THR A 280 9.95 6.23 -18.95
C THR A 280 9.86 5.56 -17.59
N VAL A 281 10.71 6.00 -16.67
CA VAL A 281 10.74 5.56 -15.27
C VAL A 281 10.09 6.63 -14.42
N ALA A 282 9.10 6.25 -13.62
CA ALA A 282 8.48 7.12 -12.62
C ALA A 282 8.39 6.39 -11.28
N ALA A 283 8.20 7.16 -10.22
CA ALA A 283 7.95 6.66 -8.88
C ALA A 283 6.57 7.09 -8.41
N ILE A 284 5.83 6.16 -7.82
CA ILE A 284 4.61 6.45 -7.09
C ILE A 284 5.00 6.68 -5.63
N VAL A 285 4.94 7.93 -5.18
CA VAL A 285 5.18 8.32 -3.79
C VAL A 285 3.85 8.52 -3.09
N LYS A 286 3.72 8.00 -1.88
CA LYS A 286 2.52 8.08 -1.04
C LYS A 286 2.92 8.33 0.40
N GLN A 287 2.24 9.25 1.08
CA GLN A 287 2.56 9.57 2.48
C GLN A 287 1.34 10.02 3.30
N ARG A 288 1.32 9.65 4.58
CA ARG A 288 0.34 10.03 5.62
C ARG A 288 1.05 10.35 6.94
N THR A 289 2.16 11.07 6.84
CA THR A 289 3.08 11.34 7.95
C THR A 289 2.54 12.33 8.96
N GLY A 290 1.52 13.11 8.60
CA GLY A 290 0.99 14.21 9.41
C GLY A 290 1.60 15.56 9.02
N GLU A 291 2.57 15.59 8.12
CA GLU A 291 3.19 16.82 7.61
C GLU A 291 3.16 16.87 6.08
N ASN A 292 2.88 18.05 5.54
CA ASN A 292 3.04 18.31 4.12
C ASN A 292 4.52 18.52 3.81
N TRP A 293 4.97 17.95 2.69
CA TRP A 293 6.31 18.20 2.17
C TRP A 293 6.20 19.24 1.07
N ASP A 294 6.32 20.51 1.42
CA ASP A 294 6.12 21.62 0.48
C ASP A 294 7.43 22.05 -0.17
N ASN A 295 7.53 21.95 -1.50
CA ASN A 295 8.68 22.38 -2.30
C ASN A 295 10.02 21.78 -1.83
N VAL A 296 10.05 20.47 -1.54
CA VAL A 296 11.21 19.78 -0.98
C VAL A 296 12.06 19.11 -2.06
N ASN A 297 13.35 18.94 -1.77
CA ASN A 297 14.22 18.06 -2.56
C ASN A 297 13.88 16.59 -2.23
N LEU A 298 13.57 15.79 -3.25
CA LEU A 298 13.24 14.38 -3.06
C LEU A 298 14.40 13.48 -3.50
N LEU A 299 14.75 12.55 -2.62
CA LEU A 299 15.67 11.45 -2.91
C LEU A 299 14.90 10.14 -2.75
N LEU A 300 14.86 9.31 -3.79
CA LEU A 300 14.20 8.00 -3.71
C LEU A 300 15.26 6.93 -3.49
N SER A 301 15.24 6.28 -2.33
CA SER A 301 16.20 5.24 -2.00
C SER A 301 15.56 3.87 -2.10
N THR A 302 16.26 2.94 -2.74
CA THR A 302 15.87 1.52 -2.81
C THR A 302 16.33 0.73 -1.59
N SER A 303 17.18 1.33 -0.76
CA SER A 303 17.67 0.70 0.47
C SER A 303 16.53 0.46 1.46
N ARG A 304 16.64 -0.60 2.25
CA ARG A 304 15.78 -0.85 3.40
C ARG A 304 16.65 -0.78 4.64
N PRO A 305 16.76 0.38 5.32
CA PRO A 305 17.64 0.56 6.47
C PRO A 305 17.38 -0.38 7.66
N THR A 306 16.27 -1.13 7.65
CA THR A 306 15.85 -2.07 8.70
C THR A 306 15.73 -3.52 8.22
N ALA A 307 16.16 -3.84 6.99
CA ALA A 307 16.19 -5.22 6.53
C ALA A 307 17.27 -6.00 7.29
N GLY A 308 16.88 -6.60 8.44
CA GLY A 308 17.66 -7.58 9.19
C GLY A 308 19.07 -7.13 9.56
N ASN A 309 19.23 -6.42 10.69
CA ASN A 309 20.56 -6.09 11.23
C ASN A 309 21.31 -7.31 11.82
N GLN A 310 20.67 -8.48 11.79
CA GLN A 310 21.27 -9.75 12.19
C GLN A 310 20.93 -10.78 11.11
N PRO A 311 21.92 -11.61 10.68
CA PRO A 311 21.63 -12.77 9.87
C PRO A 311 20.66 -13.68 10.64
N GLY A 312 19.73 -14.33 9.93
CA GLY A 312 19.02 -15.45 10.52
C GLY A 312 20.03 -16.53 10.90
N GLU A 313 19.94 -17.07 12.11
CA GLU A 313 20.75 -18.22 12.49
C GLU A 313 20.24 -19.45 11.72
N LEU A 314 21.13 -20.07 10.94
CA LEU A 314 20.86 -21.37 10.34
C LEU A 314 20.73 -22.39 11.48
N SER A 315 19.52 -22.89 11.70
CA SER A 315 19.35 -24.11 12.50
C SER A 315 20.03 -25.25 11.74
N PRO A 316 20.87 -26.07 12.40
CA PRO A 316 21.50 -27.20 11.73
C PRO A 316 20.42 -28.09 11.10
N TRP A 317 20.52 -28.33 9.79
CA TRP A 317 19.63 -29.24 9.10
C TRP A 317 20.11 -30.68 9.33
N TYR A 318 19.70 -31.26 10.45
CA TYR A 318 19.98 -32.66 10.76
C TYR A 318 19.19 -33.56 9.81
N LEU A 319 19.91 -34.34 9.01
CA LEU A 319 19.37 -35.51 8.30
C LEU A 319 19.55 -36.71 9.23
N ASP A 320 18.45 -37.26 9.75
CA ASP A 320 18.46 -38.46 10.57
C ASP A 320 17.53 -39.51 9.96
N PHE A 321 17.84 -40.79 10.19
CA PHE A 321 16.97 -41.88 9.78
C PHE A 321 15.73 -41.89 10.69
N ILE A 322 14.54 -42.15 10.11
CA ILE A 322 13.32 -42.32 10.90
C ILE A 322 13.50 -43.56 11.79
N GLN A 323 13.94 -43.37 13.03
CA GLN A 323 13.95 -44.44 14.02
C GLN A 323 12.52 -44.65 14.51
N PRO A 324 11.92 -45.84 14.30
CA PRO A 324 10.63 -46.15 14.89
C PRO A 324 10.75 -46.04 16.42
N ARG A 325 9.94 -45.17 17.02
CA ARG A 325 9.85 -44.98 18.47
C ARG A 325 9.55 -46.33 19.13
N MET A 326 10.57 -46.98 19.69
CA MET A 326 10.34 -48.02 20.68
C MET A 326 9.81 -47.36 21.95
N MET A 327 8.65 -47.83 22.41
CA MET A 327 8.06 -47.44 23.68
C MET A 327 9.08 -47.59 24.80
N ARG A 328 9.20 -46.56 25.64
CA ARG A 328 10.12 -46.46 26.78
C ARG A 328 10.07 -47.72 27.66
N ALA A 329 11.21 -48.39 27.78
CA ALA A 329 11.62 -48.97 29.05
C ALA A 329 12.36 -47.88 29.86
N THR A 330 12.27 -48.03 31.17
CA THR A 330 12.46 -47.01 32.20
C THR A 330 13.87 -46.46 32.35
N SER A 331 13.89 -45.23 32.87
CA SER A 331 15.00 -44.47 33.44
C SER A 331 16.06 -45.28 34.18
N ARG A 332 17.29 -45.24 33.65
CA ARG A 332 18.59 -45.03 34.31
C ARG A 332 19.63 -44.96 33.18
N ASP A 333 20.76 -44.31 33.39
CA ASP A 333 21.89 -44.17 32.44
C ASP A 333 21.96 -42.91 31.57
N LEU A 334 21.15 -41.87 31.84
CA LEU A 334 21.30 -40.55 31.20
C LEU A 334 22.28 -39.60 31.92
N ALA A 335 23.17 -40.14 32.77
CA ALA A 335 24.13 -39.35 33.54
C ALA A 335 25.60 -39.58 33.13
N GLU A 336 25.93 -40.65 32.41
CA GLU A 336 27.33 -40.96 32.05
C GLU A 336 27.68 -40.70 30.58
N ALA A 337 26.70 -40.44 29.70
CA ALA A 337 26.96 -40.16 28.28
C ALA A 337 27.19 -38.67 27.96
N LYS A 338 27.05 -37.76 28.95
CA LYS A 338 27.19 -36.30 28.77
C LYS A 338 28.61 -35.76 29.00
N MET A 339 29.59 -36.60 29.33
CA MET A 339 30.98 -36.16 29.57
C MET A 339 32.02 -36.76 28.60
N ALA A 340 31.58 -37.33 27.47
CA ALA A 340 32.48 -37.96 26.50
C ALA A 340 32.45 -37.34 25.08
N MET A 341 31.77 -36.20 24.89
CA MET A 341 31.64 -35.57 23.57
C MET A 341 32.11 -34.11 23.55
N GLU A 342 33.02 -33.75 24.46
CA GLU A 342 33.58 -32.40 24.60
C GLU A 342 35.12 -32.38 24.45
N ALA A 343 35.67 -33.36 23.72
CA ALA A 343 37.10 -33.45 23.45
C ALA A 343 37.38 -34.03 22.06
N GLU A 344 37.20 -33.23 21.01
CA GLU A 344 38.07 -33.27 19.84
C GLU A 344 37.83 -32.04 18.95
N ALA A 345 38.71 -31.06 19.09
CA ALA A 345 38.82 -29.92 18.19
C ALA A 345 40.29 -29.70 17.88
N ALA A 346 40.65 -29.75 16.59
CA ALA A 346 41.59 -28.90 15.83
C ALA A 346 42.07 -29.64 14.55
N PRO A 347 42.80 -29.01 13.60
CA PRO A 347 42.20 -28.34 12.43
C PRO A 347 42.82 -28.81 11.10
N ALA A 348 42.28 -28.36 9.96
CA ALA A 348 42.99 -28.41 8.68
C ALA A 348 42.67 -27.19 7.79
N LEU A 349 43.73 -26.68 7.18
CA LEU A 349 43.88 -25.40 6.48
C LEU A 349 43.36 -25.39 5.03
N ALA A 350 42.86 -24.22 4.67
CA ALA A 350 43.07 -23.41 3.45
C ALA A 350 42.82 -23.98 2.05
N LEU A 351 41.96 -23.25 1.31
CA LEU A 351 42.21 -22.82 -0.06
C LEU A 351 41.81 -21.33 -0.19
N GLU A 352 42.79 -20.49 -0.53
CA GLU A 352 42.65 -19.09 -0.95
C GLU A 352 42.05 -18.99 -2.36
N GLU A 353 41.09 -18.10 -2.51
CA GLU A 353 41.08 -16.89 -3.37
C GLU A 353 40.57 -17.09 -4.79
N THR A 354 39.39 -16.53 -5.05
CA THR A 354 39.26 -15.51 -6.10
C THR A 354 38.29 -14.44 -5.61
N ALA A 355 38.84 -13.26 -5.34
CA ALA A 355 38.08 -12.04 -5.22
C ALA A 355 37.57 -11.64 -6.62
N GLU A 356 36.27 -11.55 -6.78
CA GLU A 356 35.68 -10.48 -7.58
C GLU A 356 34.82 -9.64 -6.64
N MET A 357 35.45 -8.55 -6.19
CA MET A 357 34.77 -7.45 -5.55
C MET A 357 34.09 -6.62 -6.63
N VAL A 358 32.76 -6.69 -6.71
CA VAL A 358 31.95 -5.65 -7.34
C VAL A 358 31.09 -5.06 -6.23
N GLU A 359 31.51 -3.90 -5.72
CA GLU A 359 30.71 -3.11 -4.79
C GLU A 359 29.38 -2.71 -5.43
N THR A 360 28.28 -2.87 -4.69
CA THR A 360 27.47 -1.71 -4.30
C THR A 360 26.68 -2.04 -3.02
N TRP A 361 27.20 -1.63 -1.86
CA TRP A 361 26.63 -2.01 -0.55
C TRP A 361 25.43 -1.14 -0.09
N LEU A 362 25.00 -0.13 -0.82
CA LEU A 362 23.88 0.72 -0.42
C LEU A 362 22.95 0.92 -1.61
N GLY A 363 21.64 0.67 -1.39
CA GLY A 363 20.63 0.75 -2.44
C GLY A 363 20.76 2.03 -3.30
N VAL A 364 20.41 1.90 -4.58
CA VAL A 364 20.37 3.01 -5.54
C VAL A 364 19.52 4.16 -4.98
N ASN A 365 20.08 5.36 -5.05
CA ASN A 365 19.41 6.60 -4.68
C ASN A 365 19.15 7.42 -5.95
N PHE A 366 17.88 7.72 -6.23
CA PHE A 366 17.47 8.58 -7.35
C PHE A 366 17.23 10.00 -6.86
N GLU A 367 18.10 10.92 -7.26
CA GLU A 367 17.93 12.34 -6.96
C GLU A 367 16.95 12.98 -7.96
N ILE A 368 15.85 13.51 -7.44
CA ILE A 368 14.85 14.17 -8.26
C ILE A 368 15.26 15.63 -8.45
N LYS A 369 15.65 15.98 -9.68
CA LYS A 369 16.21 17.30 -10.04
C LYS A 369 15.29 18.49 -9.73
N LYS A 370 13.97 18.26 -9.66
CA LYS A 370 12.99 19.30 -9.34
C LYS A 370 12.48 19.10 -7.93
N THR A 371 12.16 20.21 -7.26
CA THR A 371 11.44 20.17 -5.99
C THR A 371 9.98 19.75 -6.19
N TRP A 372 9.39 19.14 -5.16
CA TRP A 372 8.03 18.62 -5.22
C TRP A 372 7.24 18.98 -3.97
N THR A 373 5.91 19.11 -4.15
CA THR A 373 4.96 19.24 -3.05
C THR A 373 4.12 17.97 -2.90
N ILE A 374 4.20 17.32 -1.74
CA ILE A 374 3.47 16.08 -1.41
C ILE A 374 2.69 16.26 -0.10
N ALA A 375 1.36 16.32 -0.23
CA ALA A 375 0.45 16.46 0.90
C ALA A 375 0.34 15.15 1.72
N SER A 376 0.01 15.27 3.01
CA SER A 376 -0.19 14.13 3.92
C SER A 376 -1.60 13.55 3.86
N ASP A 377 -2.10 13.28 2.65
CA ASP A 377 -3.45 12.76 2.39
C ASP A 377 -3.45 11.25 2.06
N GLY A 378 -2.28 10.70 1.73
CA GLY A 378 -2.11 9.34 1.22
C GLY A 378 -2.59 9.16 -0.21
N ALA A 379 -2.75 10.23 -0.98
CA ALA A 379 -2.91 10.16 -2.42
C ALA A 379 -1.60 9.70 -3.07
N GLU A 380 -1.71 8.98 -4.18
CA GLU A 380 -0.57 8.57 -4.97
C GLU A 380 -0.08 9.73 -5.83
N ARG A 381 1.21 10.06 -5.72
CA ARG A 381 1.86 11.08 -6.52
C ARG A 381 2.86 10.43 -7.46
N ARG A 382 2.65 10.59 -8.77
CA ARG A 382 3.57 10.10 -9.80
C ARG A 382 4.67 11.12 -10.05
N ILE A 383 5.91 10.74 -9.78
CA ILE A 383 7.10 11.57 -9.91
C ILE A 383 7.95 11.01 -11.06
N PRO A 384 8.24 11.79 -12.11
CA PRO A 384 9.14 11.37 -13.16
C PRO A 384 10.56 11.24 -12.61
N VAL A 385 11.20 10.12 -12.90
CA VAL A 385 12.58 9.81 -12.47
C VAL A 385 13.52 9.95 -13.66
N ASP A 386 13.22 9.25 -14.77
CA ASP A 386 14.07 9.20 -15.94
C ASP A 386 13.26 8.89 -17.22
N SER A 387 13.81 9.20 -18.38
CA SER A 387 13.23 8.82 -19.67
C SER A 387 14.32 8.64 -20.71
N GLN A 388 14.43 7.44 -21.27
CA GLN A 388 15.50 7.07 -22.18
C GLN A 388 14.94 6.36 -23.41
N LYS A 389 15.49 6.70 -24.58
CA LYS A 389 15.27 5.94 -25.82
C LYS A 389 16.41 4.95 -26.02
N MET A 390 16.07 3.75 -26.48
CA MET A 390 17.01 2.65 -26.69
C MET A 390 16.74 1.97 -28.03
N PRO A 391 17.77 1.57 -28.78
CA PRO A 391 17.61 0.74 -29.98
C PRO A 391 16.93 -0.59 -29.63
N ALA A 392 15.99 -1.01 -30.48
CA ALA A 392 15.25 -2.25 -30.29
C ALA A 392 15.00 -2.94 -31.63
N ALA A 393 15.16 -4.27 -31.63
CA ALA A 393 14.73 -5.10 -32.75
C ALA A 393 13.25 -5.42 -32.61
N PHE A 394 12.52 -5.39 -33.71
CA PHE A 394 11.10 -5.72 -33.76
C PHE A 394 10.85 -6.83 -34.77
N ASP A 395 10.18 -7.87 -34.33
CA ASP A 395 9.70 -8.96 -35.15
C ASP A 395 8.31 -9.40 -34.68
N TYR A 396 7.74 -10.39 -35.36
CA TYR A 396 6.50 -11.01 -34.93
C TYR A 396 6.75 -12.46 -34.53
N LEU A 397 6.05 -12.93 -33.50
CA LEU A 397 6.05 -14.33 -33.11
C LEU A 397 4.64 -14.91 -33.26
N SER A 398 4.54 -16.07 -33.89
CA SER A 398 3.30 -16.86 -33.96
C SER A 398 3.54 -18.30 -33.56
N VAL A 399 2.63 -18.84 -32.76
CA VAL A 399 2.61 -20.26 -32.31
C VAL A 399 1.25 -20.86 -32.66
N PRO A 400 0.99 -21.17 -33.96
CA PRO A 400 -0.36 -21.39 -34.49
C PRO A 400 -1.08 -22.59 -33.88
N LYS A 401 -0.31 -23.58 -33.40
CA LYS A 401 -0.84 -24.75 -32.71
C LYS A 401 -1.54 -24.41 -31.38
N LEU A 402 -1.07 -23.37 -30.69
CA LEU A 402 -1.67 -22.89 -29.44
C LEU A 402 -2.74 -21.84 -29.72
N GLN A 403 -2.44 -20.92 -30.62
CA GLN A 403 -3.32 -19.83 -31.00
C GLN A 403 -2.95 -19.31 -32.39
N GLU A 404 -3.94 -19.12 -33.26
CA GLU A 404 -3.79 -18.61 -34.62
C GLU A 404 -3.59 -17.09 -34.64
N LEU A 405 -2.70 -16.59 -33.78
CA LEU A 405 -2.43 -15.17 -33.55
C LEU A 405 -0.96 -14.86 -33.80
N CYS A 406 -0.69 -13.60 -34.14
CA CYS A 406 0.65 -13.08 -34.39
C CYS A 406 0.90 -11.90 -33.44
N PHE A 407 1.97 -11.96 -32.65
CA PHE A 407 2.28 -10.97 -31.62
C PHE A 407 3.48 -10.13 -32.01
N LEU A 408 3.38 -8.80 -31.86
CA LEU A 408 4.53 -7.93 -32.00
C LEU A 408 5.47 -8.15 -30.82
N ARG A 409 6.71 -8.49 -31.13
CA ARG A 409 7.76 -8.78 -30.17
C ARG A 409 8.89 -7.77 -30.34
N SER A 410 9.43 -7.29 -29.23
CA SER A 410 10.59 -6.41 -29.19
C SER A 410 11.68 -7.07 -28.37
N SER A 411 12.92 -6.95 -28.84
CA SER A 411 14.12 -7.39 -28.12
C SER A 411 15.10 -6.22 -28.04
N PHE A 412 15.52 -5.86 -26.84
CA PHE A 412 16.41 -4.72 -26.61
C PHE A 412 17.27 -4.93 -25.37
N LYS A 413 18.40 -4.23 -25.31
CA LYS A 413 19.32 -4.23 -24.15
C LYS A 413 19.06 -3.02 -23.27
N ILE A 414 19.06 -3.22 -21.96
CA ILE A 414 18.91 -2.12 -20.99
C ILE A 414 20.22 -1.33 -20.94
N ILE A 415 20.22 -0.11 -21.50
CA ILE A 415 21.41 0.76 -21.52
C ILE A 415 21.48 1.75 -20.35
N LEU A 416 20.53 1.68 -19.42
CA LEU A 416 20.51 2.53 -18.23
C LEU A 416 21.70 2.19 -17.31
N PRO A 417 22.29 3.18 -16.62
CA PRO A 417 23.42 2.96 -15.71
C PRO A 417 23.03 2.31 -14.38
N TYR A 418 21.76 1.92 -14.22
CA TYR A 418 21.20 1.33 -13.00
C TYR A 418 20.20 0.22 -13.35
N PRO A 419 19.97 -0.76 -12.44
CA PRO A 419 19.01 -1.83 -12.67
C PRO A 419 17.56 -1.31 -12.63
N LEU A 420 16.69 -1.90 -13.45
CA LEU A 420 15.24 -1.73 -13.30
C LEU A 420 14.74 -2.61 -12.17
N LEU A 421 14.15 -1.98 -11.17
CA LEU A 421 13.60 -2.64 -10.01
C LEU A 421 12.27 -3.34 -10.35
N PRO A 422 11.84 -4.33 -9.53
CA PRO A 422 10.52 -4.92 -9.69
C PRO A 422 9.41 -3.86 -9.62
N GLY A 423 8.52 -3.86 -10.61
CA GLY A 423 7.46 -2.86 -10.70
C GLY A 423 6.53 -3.09 -11.88
N ARG A 424 5.39 -2.39 -11.89
CA ARG A 424 4.44 -2.46 -13.01
C ARG A 424 4.99 -1.69 -14.20
N ALA A 425 4.89 -2.27 -15.39
CA ALA A 425 5.14 -1.61 -16.66
C ALA A 425 3.86 -1.54 -17.49
N ASP A 426 3.51 -0.33 -17.94
CA ASP A 426 2.47 -0.10 -18.92
C ASP A 426 3.09 -0.07 -20.32
N LEU A 427 2.53 -0.85 -21.24
CA LEU A 427 3.02 -1.05 -22.59
C LEU A 427 2.20 -0.25 -23.59
N PHE A 428 2.90 0.38 -24.53
CA PHE A 428 2.31 1.17 -25.60
C PHE A 428 2.94 0.82 -26.95
N ILE A 429 2.16 0.90 -28.03
CA ILE A 429 2.67 1.00 -29.40
C ILE A 429 2.40 2.43 -29.87
N ALA A 430 3.46 3.21 -30.09
CA ALA A 430 3.34 4.65 -30.31
C ALA A 430 2.51 5.36 -29.22
N GLN A 431 1.24 5.70 -29.47
CA GLN A 431 0.36 6.34 -28.49
C GLN A 431 -0.71 5.39 -27.93
N ASP A 432 -0.84 4.18 -28.50
CA ASP A 432 -1.90 3.25 -28.16
C ASP A 432 -1.49 2.35 -27.00
N PHE A 433 -2.30 2.31 -25.95
CA PHE A 433 -2.11 1.42 -24.80
C PHE A 433 -2.45 -0.02 -25.20
N VAL A 434 -1.53 -0.95 -24.99
CA VAL A 434 -1.70 -2.36 -25.39
C VAL A 434 -1.75 -3.35 -24.22
N GLY A 435 -1.33 -2.93 -23.02
CA GLY A 435 -1.44 -3.75 -21.82
C GLY A 435 -0.50 -3.32 -20.70
N SER A 436 -0.53 -4.08 -19.61
CA SER A 436 0.38 -3.91 -18.48
C SER A 436 0.96 -5.25 -18.07
N LEU A 437 2.20 -5.25 -17.57
CA LEU A 437 2.85 -6.43 -17.00
C LEU A 437 3.64 -6.07 -15.74
N GLY A 438 4.01 -7.08 -14.97
CA GLY A 438 4.98 -6.93 -13.89
C GLY A 438 6.39 -7.18 -14.41
N LEU A 439 7.30 -6.24 -14.21
CA LEU A 439 8.73 -6.45 -14.39
C LEU A 439 9.31 -7.05 -13.12
N ASN A 440 10.22 -8.00 -13.29
CA ASN A 440 11.13 -8.45 -12.24
C ASN A 440 12.33 -7.52 -12.17
N LEU A 441 13.25 -7.79 -11.24
CA LEU A 441 14.53 -7.09 -11.20
C LEU A 441 15.30 -7.39 -12.49
N LEU A 442 15.64 -6.35 -13.24
CA LEU A 442 16.42 -6.43 -14.47
C LEU A 442 17.73 -5.64 -14.29
N PRO A 443 18.88 -6.32 -14.18
CA PRO A 443 20.20 -5.72 -14.19
C PRO A 443 20.45 -4.75 -15.35
N ALA A 444 21.37 -3.81 -15.14
CA ALA A 444 21.88 -2.97 -16.22
C ALA A 444 22.64 -3.85 -17.24
N GLY A 445 22.38 -3.66 -18.53
CA GLY A 445 22.98 -4.46 -19.59
C GLY A 445 22.26 -5.77 -19.92
N ASP A 446 21.21 -6.15 -19.20
CA ASP A 446 20.43 -7.35 -19.56
C ASP A 446 19.62 -7.12 -20.85
N GLU A 447 19.40 -8.22 -21.58
CA GLU A 447 18.49 -8.26 -22.72
C GLU A 447 17.08 -8.56 -22.25
N LEU A 448 16.12 -7.76 -22.70
CA LEU A 448 14.70 -7.92 -22.40
C LEU A 448 13.92 -8.18 -23.68
N GLN A 449 13.07 -9.19 -23.63
CA GLN A 449 12.10 -9.49 -24.68
C GLN A 449 10.69 -9.21 -24.18
N LEU A 450 9.96 -8.35 -24.89
CA LEU A 450 8.59 -7.95 -24.55
C LEU A 450 7.63 -8.16 -25.72
N PHE A 451 6.38 -8.48 -25.38
CA PHE A 451 5.30 -8.61 -26.34
C PHE A 451 4.31 -7.46 -26.19
N PHE A 452 4.02 -6.76 -27.29
CA PHE A 452 3.17 -5.57 -27.34
C PHE A 452 1.75 -5.87 -27.83
N GLY A 453 1.33 -7.13 -27.74
CA GLY A 453 0.00 -7.58 -28.13
C GLY A 453 -0.08 -8.09 -29.58
N GLN A 454 -1.30 -8.47 -29.94
CA GLN A 454 -1.66 -9.08 -31.22
C GLN A 454 -1.72 -8.03 -32.34
N ASP A 455 -1.26 -8.43 -33.52
CA ASP A 455 -1.43 -7.67 -34.74
C ASP A 455 -2.37 -8.37 -35.72
N ASN A 456 -3.59 -7.83 -35.84
CA ASN A 456 -4.63 -8.33 -36.75
C ASN A 456 -4.29 -8.19 -38.24
N GLN A 457 -3.26 -7.42 -38.59
CA GLN A 457 -2.83 -7.26 -39.97
C GLN A 457 -1.86 -8.35 -40.42
N VAL A 458 -1.38 -9.21 -39.52
CA VAL A 458 -0.62 -10.41 -39.88
C VAL A 458 -1.48 -11.63 -39.56
N LYS A 459 -2.21 -12.13 -40.57
CA LYS A 459 -3.12 -13.26 -40.39
C LYS A 459 -2.34 -14.56 -40.39
N VAL A 460 -2.68 -15.44 -39.45
CA VAL A 460 -2.11 -16.78 -39.35
C VAL A 460 -3.25 -17.78 -39.21
N LYS A 461 -3.13 -18.94 -39.86
CA LYS A 461 -4.12 -20.02 -39.78
C LYS A 461 -3.42 -21.37 -39.85
N ARG A 462 -3.82 -22.35 -39.04
CA ARG A 462 -3.25 -23.70 -38.99
C ARG A 462 -4.34 -24.74 -39.19
N GLU A 463 -4.32 -25.42 -40.32
CA GLU A 463 -5.37 -26.37 -40.69
C GLU A 463 -4.82 -27.78 -40.86
N LEU A 464 -5.57 -28.78 -40.37
CA LEU A 464 -5.34 -30.18 -40.74
C LEU A 464 -5.96 -30.42 -42.12
N VAL A 465 -5.12 -30.44 -43.15
CA VAL A 465 -5.54 -30.59 -44.55
C VAL A 465 -5.87 -32.04 -44.87
N LYS A 466 -5.13 -32.98 -44.28
CA LYS A 466 -5.26 -34.40 -44.58
C LYS A 466 -4.99 -35.24 -43.35
N ARG A 467 -5.84 -36.24 -43.10
CA ARG A 467 -5.60 -37.31 -42.12
C ARG A 467 -6.00 -38.64 -42.73
N GLU A 468 -5.04 -39.48 -43.03
CA GLU A 468 -5.27 -40.81 -43.59
C GLU A 468 -4.78 -41.88 -42.62
N LYS A 469 -5.68 -42.77 -42.24
CA LYS A 469 -5.33 -43.96 -41.48
C LYS A 469 -5.19 -45.13 -42.44
N SER A 470 -3.98 -45.69 -42.51
CA SER A 470 -3.68 -46.89 -43.27
C SER A 470 -3.49 -48.03 -42.29
N GLY A 471 -4.31 -49.07 -42.44
CA GLY A 471 -4.14 -50.31 -41.70
C GLY A 471 -2.81 -50.99 -42.04
N PRO A 472 -2.38 -51.98 -41.25
CA PRO A 472 -1.28 -52.83 -41.66
C PRO A 472 -1.63 -53.45 -43.02
N GLY A 473 -0.72 -53.35 -44.00
CA GLY A 473 -0.85 -54.09 -45.25
C GLY A 473 -0.93 -55.60 -45.00
N PHE A 474 -1.04 -56.41 -46.05
CA PHE A 474 -1.24 -57.88 -45.99
C PHE A 474 -0.23 -58.65 -45.09
N LEU A 475 0.92 -58.05 -44.74
CA LEU A 475 1.98 -58.57 -43.87
C LEU A 475 2.34 -57.65 -42.67
N GLY A 476 1.65 -56.53 -42.46
CA GLY A 476 2.03 -55.52 -41.45
C GLY A 476 1.54 -55.82 -40.04
N ARG A 477 2.31 -55.45 -39.01
CA ARG A 477 1.89 -55.48 -37.58
C ARG A 477 1.53 -54.09 -37.02
N ASN A 478 1.77 -53.04 -37.79
CA ASN A 478 1.65 -51.64 -37.37
C ASN A 478 0.56 -50.90 -38.14
N GLU A 479 -0.13 -49.98 -37.48
CA GLU A 479 -1.02 -48.98 -38.07
C GLU A 479 -0.22 -47.72 -38.39
N ARG A 480 -0.57 -47.05 -39.50
CA ARG A 480 0.02 -45.76 -39.89
C ARG A 480 -1.04 -44.69 -39.95
N VAL A 481 -0.75 -43.53 -39.40
CA VAL A 481 -1.59 -42.34 -39.52
C VAL A 481 -0.75 -41.24 -40.16
N ASN A 482 -1.07 -40.90 -41.41
CA ASN A 482 -0.48 -39.77 -42.10
C ASN A 482 -1.27 -38.50 -41.77
N GLN A 483 -0.57 -37.43 -41.42
CA GLN A 483 -1.15 -36.13 -41.12
C GLN A 483 -0.43 -35.04 -41.92
N VAL A 484 -1.23 -34.21 -42.59
CA VAL A 484 -0.74 -33.03 -43.31
C VAL A 484 -1.36 -31.78 -42.70
N PHE A 485 -0.53 -30.96 -42.08
CA PHE A 485 -0.91 -29.64 -41.61
C PHE A 485 -0.44 -28.56 -42.58
N ARG A 486 -1.27 -27.54 -42.79
CA ARG A 486 -0.92 -26.32 -43.52
C ARG A 486 -1.03 -25.13 -42.58
N ILE A 487 0.06 -24.40 -42.44
CA ILE A 487 0.09 -23.09 -41.79
C ILE A 487 0.12 -22.04 -42.89
N THR A 488 -0.83 -21.13 -42.89
CA THR A 488 -0.91 -20.01 -43.82
C THR A 488 -0.64 -18.72 -43.08
N LEU A 489 0.30 -17.93 -43.59
CA LEU A 489 0.60 -16.58 -43.13
C LEU A 489 0.29 -15.57 -44.23
N GLU A 490 -0.33 -14.45 -43.88
CA GLU A 490 -0.66 -13.37 -44.82
C GLU A 490 -0.37 -12.01 -44.18
N ASN A 491 0.48 -11.21 -44.84
CA ASN A 491 0.77 -9.85 -44.41
C ASN A 491 -0.17 -8.86 -45.09
N LEU A 492 -1.14 -8.31 -44.35
CA LEU A 492 -2.06 -7.29 -44.83
C LEU A 492 -1.55 -5.85 -44.66
N ARG A 493 -0.37 -5.67 -44.04
CA ARG A 493 0.26 -4.36 -43.90
C ARG A 493 0.78 -3.86 -45.25
N ASN A 494 1.03 -2.56 -45.31
CA ASN A 494 1.68 -1.87 -46.42
C ASN A 494 3.22 -1.86 -46.33
N ARG A 495 3.80 -2.64 -45.41
CA ARG A 495 5.25 -2.74 -45.19
C ARG A 495 5.66 -4.20 -45.01
N PRO A 496 6.92 -4.57 -45.33
CA PRO A 496 7.42 -5.90 -45.04
C PRO A 496 7.43 -6.16 -43.53
N VAL A 497 7.20 -7.42 -43.14
CA VAL A 497 7.26 -7.89 -41.74
C VAL A 497 8.12 -9.13 -41.62
N GLU A 498 8.89 -9.22 -40.55
CA GLU A 498 9.62 -10.44 -40.19
C GLU A 498 8.81 -11.22 -39.16
N VAL A 499 8.51 -12.48 -39.47
CA VAL A 499 7.68 -13.35 -38.64
C VAL A 499 8.45 -14.62 -38.32
N GLU A 500 8.62 -14.86 -37.02
CA GLU A 500 9.04 -16.13 -36.46
C GLU A 500 7.80 -17.01 -36.22
N VAL A 501 7.76 -18.16 -36.89
CA VAL A 501 6.71 -19.15 -36.71
C VAL A 501 7.29 -20.33 -35.94
N GLN A 502 6.63 -20.74 -34.87
CA GLN A 502 6.99 -21.94 -34.12
C GLN A 502 5.87 -22.97 -34.20
N ASP A 503 6.24 -24.20 -34.55
CA ASP A 503 5.39 -25.39 -34.46
C ASP A 503 6.25 -26.57 -34.01
N GLN A 504 5.70 -27.77 -34.03
CA GLN A 504 6.40 -28.97 -33.57
C GLN A 504 6.00 -30.20 -34.38
N LEU A 505 6.94 -31.12 -34.48
CA LEU A 505 6.67 -32.50 -34.86
C LEU A 505 6.46 -33.34 -33.59
N PRO A 506 5.66 -34.41 -33.65
CA PRO A 506 5.63 -35.39 -32.59
C PRO A 506 7.01 -36.02 -32.44
N VAL A 507 7.46 -36.19 -31.19
CA VAL A 507 8.65 -36.95 -30.86
C VAL A 507 8.21 -38.17 -30.06
N SER A 508 8.65 -39.34 -30.50
CA SER A 508 8.32 -40.58 -29.81
C SER A 508 9.14 -40.71 -28.53
N GLN A 509 8.45 -40.99 -27.42
CA GLN A 509 9.08 -41.39 -26.16
C GLN A 509 9.11 -42.92 -25.98
N ASN A 510 8.60 -43.68 -26.97
CA ASN A 510 8.50 -45.13 -26.90
C ASN A 510 9.10 -45.75 -28.15
N THR A 511 10.00 -46.73 -27.99
CA THR A 511 10.68 -47.41 -29.11
C THR A 511 9.73 -48.10 -30.09
N LYS A 512 8.46 -48.31 -29.71
CA LYS A 512 7.43 -48.91 -30.58
C LYS A 512 6.64 -47.91 -31.43
N ILE A 513 6.81 -46.61 -31.20
CA ILE A 513 6.16 -45.55 -31.98
C ILE A 513 7.25 -44.87 -32.81
N GLU A 514 7.06 -44.80 -34.12
CA GLU A 514 8.02 -44.20 -35.03
C GLU A 514 7.35 -43.09 -35.83
N VAL A 515 8.06 -41.96 -35.99
CA VAL A 515 7.63 -40.84 -36.84
C VAL A 515 8.45 -40.90 -38.13
N LYS A 516 7.78 -41.14 -39.25
CA LYS A 516 8.37 -41.37 -40.58
C LYS A 516 7.79 -40.42 -41.62
N ASP A 517 8.37 -40.46 -42.82
CA ASP A 517 7.91 -39.72 -44.00
C ASP A 517 7.76 -38.21 -43.79
N VAL A 518 8.61 -37.64 -42.92
CA VAL A 518 8.55 -36.22 -42.55
C VAL A 518 8.98 -35.37 -43.75
N LYS A 519 8.04 -34.59 -44.29
CA LYS A 519 8.27 -33.57 -45.30
C LYS A 519 7.85 -32.21 -44.75
N ILE A 520 8.76 -31.25 -44.83
CA ILE A 520 8.58 -29.90 -44.32
C ILE A 520 8.90 -28.92 -45.45
N MET A 521 7.96 -28.06 -45.80
CA MET A 521 8.14 -27.08 -46.87
C MET A 521 7.53 -25.73 -46.49
N PRO A 522 8.28 -24.61 -46.48
CA PRO A 522 9.73 -24.51 -46.65
C PRO A 522 10.51 -25.14 -45.49
N SER A 523 11.81 -25.39 -45.69
CA SER A 523 12.68 -25.92 -44.63
C SER A 523 12.74 -24.96 -43.43
N PRO A 524 12.71 -25.47 -42.19
CA PRO A 524 12.78 -24.64 -40.99
C PRO A 524 14.17 -24.03 -40.83
N SER A 525 14.24 -22.86 -40.21
CA SER A 525 15.49 -22.19 -39.84
C SER A 525 16.22 -22.95 -38.71
N SER A 526 15.48 -23.59 -37.81
CA SER A 526 16.04 -24.51 -36.81
C SER A 526 15.08 -25.63 -36.47
N ARG A 527 15.65 -26.77 -36.05
CA ARG A 527 14.94 -27.93 -35.51
C ARG A 527 15.72 -28.46 -34.31
N ASP A 528 15.06 -28.60 -33.17
CA ASP A 528 15.67 -29.18 -31.96
C ASP A 528 15.36 -30.68 -31.80
N GLU A 529 16.04 -31.33 -30.84
CA GLU A 529 15.83 -32.75 -30.50
C GLU A 529 14.44 -33.04 -29.94
N LYS A 530 13.75 -32.01 -29.42
CA LYS A 530 12.38 -32.09 -28.91
C LYS A 530 11.32 -31.93 -30.01
N GLY A 531 11.75 -31.83 -31.27
CA GLY A 531 10.88 -31.74 -32.43
C GLY A 531 10.30 -30.35 -32.65
N MET A 532 10.78 -29.33 -31.94
CA MET A 532 10.39 -27.94 -32.16
C MET A 532 10.97 -27.44 -33.49
N LEU A 533 10.13 -26.78 -34.27
CA LEU A 533 10.46 -26.23 -35.59
C LEU A 533 10.28 -24.72 -35.55
N THR A 534 11.29 -23.98 -36.01
CA THR A 534 11.23 -22.53 -36.10
C THR A 534 11.49 -22.08 -37.54
N TRP A 535 10.63 -21.22 -38.08
CA TRP A 535 10.85 -20.54 -39.36
C TRP A 535 10.97 -19.04 -39.13
N LYS A 536 12.01 -18.41 -39.68
CA LYS A 536 12.13 -16.96 -39.78
C LYS A 536 11.78 -16.55 -41.21
N LEU A 537 10.61 -15.96 -41.39
CA LEU A 537 10.05 -15.60 -42.69
C LEU A 537 9.96 -14.08 -42.82
N LYS A 538 10.41 -13.55 -43.95
CA LYS A 538 10.13 -12.17 -44.34
C LYS A 538 8.94 -12.17 -45.30
N LEU A 539 7.87 -11.48 -44.91
CA LEU A 539 6.65 -11.33 -45.72
C LEU A 539 6.55 -9.91 -46.24
N GLU A 540 6.63 -9.75 -47.57
CA GLU A 540 6.41 -8.48 -48.26
C GLU A 540 4.93 -8.03 -48.13
N PRO A 541 4.61 -6.75 -48.40
CA PRO A 541 3.24 -6.25 -48.34
C PRO A 541 2.28 -7.09 -49.20
N ARG A 542 1.13 -7.47 -48.63
CA ARG A 542 0.10 -8.32 -49.29
C ARG A 542 0.58 -9.73 -49.67
N GLN A 543 1.76 -10.15 -49.22
CA GLN A 543 2.27 -11.49 -49.50
C GLN A 543 1.57 -12.55 -48.64
N LYS A 544 1.26 -13.68 -49.27
CA LYS A 544 0.82 -14.91 -48.62
C LYS A 544 1.93 -15.96 -48.70
N GLN A 545 2.22 -16.62 -47.59
CA GLN A 545 3.19 -17.71 -47.49
C GLN A 545 2.55 -18.92 -46.81
N GLU A 546 2.89 -20.11 -47.28
CA GLU A 546 2.40 -21.37 -46.71
C GLU A 546 3.57 -22.22 -46.19
N ILE A 547 3.34 -22.89 -45.06
CA ILE A 547 4.20 -23.93 -44.49
C ILE A 547 3.39 -25.22 -44.45
N ILE A 548 3.94 -26.30 -45.00
CA ILE A 548 3.35 -27.63 -45.05
C ILE A 548 4.18 -28.55 -44.16
N LEU A 549 3.50 -29.23 -43.23
CA LEU A 549 4.03 -30.28 -42.37
C LEU A 549 3.32 -31.58 -42.69
N ASP A 550 4.01 -32.50 -43.35
CA ASP A 550 3.51 -33.84 -43.69
C ASP A 550 4.37 -34.86 -42.95
N PHE A 551 3.74 -35.70 -42.13
CA PHE A 551 4.43 -36.78 -41.43
C PHE A 551 3.50 -37.96 -41.18
N THR A 552 4.10 -39.13 -41.00
CA THR A 552 3.40 -40.38 -40.72
C THR A 552 3.81 -40.91 -39.35
N VAL A 553 2.82 -41.16 -38.49
CA VAL A 553 3.04 -41.84 -37.20
C VAL A 553 2.71 -43.32 -37.36
N GLU A 554 3.68 -44.18 -37.09
CA GLU A 554 3.55 -45.65 -37.12
C GLU A 554 3.57 -46.22 -35.70
N TYR A 555 2.59 -47.06 -35.36
CA TYR A 555 2.46 -47.67 -34.03
C TYR A 555 1.83 -49.09 -34.09
N PRO A 556 2.01 -49.95 -33.07
CA PRO A 556 1.50 -51.32 -33.11
C PRO A 556 -0.02 -51.36 -33.11
N LYS A 557 -0.60 -52.25 -33.94
CA LYS A 557 -2.04 -52.42 -34.06
C LYS A 557 -2.71 -52.67 -32.71
N GLY A 558 -3.84 -52.01 -32.45
CA GLY A 558 -4.61 -52.16 -31.21
C GLY A 558 -4.08 -51.35 -30.02
N SER A 559 -3.03 -50.55 -30.21
CA SER A 559 -2.53 -49.63 -29.16
C SER A 559 -3.36 -48.34 -29.13
N GLN A 560 -3.66 -47.83 -27.94
CA GLN A 560 -4.16 -46.46 -27.78
C GLN A 560 -2.96 -45.51 -27.67
N VAL A 561 -2.83 -44.60 -28.64
CA VAL A 561 -1.76 -43.59 -28.63
C VAL A 561 -2.36 -42.22 -28.37
N ILE A 562 -1.79 -41.51 -27.41
CA ILE A 562 -2.20 -40.14 -27.05
C ILE A 562 -1.42 -39.16 -27.93
N GLY A 563 -2.10 -38.13 -28.45
CA GLY A 563 -1.47 -37.05 -29.22
C GLY A 563 -1.45 -37.21 -30.74
N ILE A 564 -2.25 -38.14 -31.31
CA ILE A 564 -2.46 -38.32 -32.76
C ILE A 564 -3.88 -37.97 -33.20
#